data_AF-A0A960U4G0-F1
#
_entry.id   AF-A0A960U4G0-F1
#
_cell.length_a   1.000
_cell.length_b   1.000
_cell.length_c   1.000
_cell.angle_alpha   90.00
_cell.angle_beta   90.00
_cell.angle_gamma   90.00
#
_symmetry.space_group_name_H-M   'P 1'
#
loop_
_entity.id
_entity.type
_entity.pdbx_description
1 polymer ?
#
loop_
_entity_poly.entity_id
_entity_poly.type
_entity_poly.pdbx_seq_one_letter_code
_entity_poly.pdbx_strand_id
1 'polypeptide(L)'
;MKHKLFCENCSSTKIKQVRENFYMCEHCGTQFFLERTNKQVNKNQSANLSMIPGLKYFILGSVLLSIFISLLLFIRMGPDPERSIEPKPPSTSTEVVKKVAESSSQTESMNLGAKFTNVYVVYKGRYKRHELTGFYENTGEKPIKKPTVQILVLNQEGGIVQERKAYSTKKFLLPGEKTPLAFSVYNTQEDLDFKFLVYPEPYLNNPFQPKLEFSNLRIEKQKYSKNYKVYATVQNKENFLLQRLQLIIWLEDKDHRILSVGSKYIHNLSAFGTMDFYQYFSFIEVKPEEVKFDFSYSE
;
A
#
# COMPACT_ATOMS: atom_id res chain seq x y z
N MET A 1 -6.37 -30.45 7.03
CA MET A 1 -6.33 -29.25 7.89
C MET A 1 -6.55 -28.02 7.01
N LYS A 2 -7.53 -27.15 7.31
CA LYS A 2 -7.74 -25.91 6.55
C LYS A 2 -6.69 -24.89 7.01
N HIS A 3 -5.76 -24.51 6.15
CA HIS A 3 -4.85 -23.39 6.45
C HIS A 3 -5.69 -22.13 6.67
N LYS A 4 -5.55 -21.53 7.85
CA LYS A 4 -6.20 -20.27 8.19
C LYS A 4 -5.47 -19.16 7.42
N LEU A 5 -6.20 -18.40 6.61
CA LEU A 5 -5.63 -17.26 5.89
C LEU A 5 -5.57 -16.05 6.84
N PHE A 6 -4.48 -15.29 6.75
CA PHE A 6 -4.26 -14.06 7.52
C PHE A 6 -4.00 -12.91 6.56
N CYS A 7 -4.49 -11.72 6.89
CA CYS A 7 -4.17 -10.53 6.11
C CYS A 7 -2.73 -10.09 6.41
N GLU A 8 -1.87 -10.05 5.40
CA GLU A 8 -0.48 -9.59 5.57
C GLU A 8 -0.36 -8.12 5.98
N ASN A 9 -1.42 -7.31 5.83
CA ASN A 9 -1.38 -5.89 6.18
C ASN A 9 -1.78 -5.60 7.65
N CYS A 10 -2.71 -6.38 8.21
CA CYS A 10 -3.25 -6.10 9.57
C CYS A 10 -3.36 -7.35 10.46
N SER A 11 -2.85 -8.49 10.01
CA SER A 11 -2.92 -9.81 10.68
C SER A 11 -4.33 -10.33 10.99
N SER A 12 -5.39 -9.67 10.51
CA SER A 12 -6.77 -10.13 10.70
C SER A 12 -7.02 -11.48 10.02
N THR A 13 -7.78 -12.34 10.69
CA THR A 13 -8.28 -13.62 10.14
C THR A 13 -9.60 -13.47 9.40
N LYS A 14 -10.19 -12.28 9.36
CA LYS A 14 -11.45 -12.00 8.64
C LYS A 14 -11.12 -11.72 7.17
N ILE A 15 -11.04 -12.79 6.38
CA ILE A 15 -10.75 -12.76 4.95
C ILE A 15 -11.97 -13.23 4.19
N LYS A 16 -12.48 -12.39 3.28
CA LYS A 16 -13.57 -12.72 2.36
C LYS A 16 -13.00 -13.00 0.97
N GLN A 17 -13.35 -14.16 0.40
CA GLN A 17 -13.03 -14.42 -1.00
C GLN A 17 -13.97 -13.57 -1.87
N VAL A 18 -13.38 -12.77 -2.76
CA VAL A 18 -14.15 -11.88 -3.66
C VAL A 18 -14.30 -12.53 -5.04
N ARG A 19 -13.25 -13.23 -5.51
CA ARG A 19 -13.22 -13.98 -6.78
C ARG A 19 -12.31 -15.21 -6.64
N GLU A 20 -12.24 -16.04 -7.67
CA GLU A 20 -11.29 -17.16 -7.69
C GLU A 20 -9.86 -16.65 -7.45
N ASN A 21 -9.18 -17.22 -6.45
CA ASN A 21 -7.83 -16.83 -6.00
C ASN A 21 -7.67 -15.37 -5.52
N PHE A 22 -8.75 -14.60 -5.40
CA PHE A 22 -8.73 -13.19 -5.00
C PHE A 22 -9.47 -12.98 -3.67
N TYR A 23 -8.77 -12.42 -2.69
CA TYR A 23 -9.24 -12.28 -1.32
C TYR A 23 -9.21 -10.82 -0.88
N MET A 24 -10.10 -10.45 0.04
CA MET A 24 -10.17 -9.13 0.66
C MET A 24 -10.24 -9.29 2.18
N CYS A 25 -9.40 -8.56 2.90
CA CYS A 25 -9.54 -8.47 4.34
C CYS A 25 -10.75 -7.60 4.70
N GLU A 26 -11.69 -8.14 5.47
CA GLU A 26 -12.88 -7.39 5.90
C GLU A 26 -12.56 -6.30 6.93
N HIS A 27 -11.39 -6.39 7.58
CA HIS A 27 -11.00 -5.41 8.60
C HIS A 27 -10.35 -4.16 8.01
N CYS A 28 -9.41 -4.33 7.08
CA CYS A 28 -8.65 -3.21 6.49
C CYS A 28 -8.92 -2.98 5.01
N GLY A 29 -9.72 -3.82 4.35
CA GLY A 29 -10.04 -3.70 2.92
C GLY A 29 -8.91 -4.10 1.96
N THR A 30 -7.73 -4.49 2.47
CA THR A 30 -6.62 -4.93 1.63
C THR A 30 -7.01 -6.15 0.80
N GLN A 31 -6.83 -6.05 -0.50
CA GLN A 31 -7.04 -7.16 -1.43
C GLN A 31 -5.71 -7.81 -1.80
N PHE A 32 -5.70 -9.14 -1.84
CA PHE A 32 -4.51 -9.91 -2.19
C PHE A 32 -4.88 -11.16 -2.99
N PHE A 33 -3.97 -11.55 -3.86
CA PHE A 33 -4.09 -12.75 -4.70
C PHE A 33 -3.31 -13.89 -4.05
N LEU A 34 -3.95 -15.04 -3.88
CA LEU A 34 -3.26 -16.26 -3.47
C LEU A 34 -3.12 -17.15 -4.69
N GLU A 35 -1.93 -17.18 -5.25
CA GLU A 35 -1.60 -18.15 -6.27
C GLU A 35 -1.62 -19.53 -5.61
N ARG A 36 -2.59 -20.39 -5.95
CA ARG A 36 -2.53 -21.80 -5.55
C ARG A 36 -1.30 -22.38 -6.22
N THR A 37 -0.18 -22.42 -5.52
CA THR A 37 0.94 -23.26 -5.90
C THR A 37 0.49 -24.70 -5.74
N ASN A 38 -0.19 -25.25 -6.74
CA ASN A 38 -0.32 -26.69 -6.93
C ASN A 38 1.08 -27.20 -7.25
N LYS A 39 1.91 -27.35 -6.22
CA LYS A 39 3.21 -28.02 -6.28
C LYS A 39 2.99 -29.54 -6.27
N GLN A 40 2.14 -30.00 -7.18
CA GLN A 40 1.97 -31.38 -7.64
C GLN A 40 1.55 -31.33 -9.11
N VAL A 41 2.35 -30.66 -9.94
CA VAL A 41 2.36 -31.03 -11.36
C VAL A 41 3.05 -32.38 -11.40
N ASN A 42 2.24 -33.43 -11.58
CA ASN A 42 2.69 -34.77 -11.91
C ASN A 42 3.74 -34.69 -13.02
N LYS A 43 5.02 -34.86 -12.66
CA LYS A 43 5.98 -35.53 -13.54
C LYS A 43 5.39 -36.93 -13.75
N ASN A 44 4.65 -37.13 -14.84
CA ASN A 44 4.39 -38.41 -15.51
C ASN A 44 3.21 -38.22 -16.46
N GLN A 45 3.44 -37.49 -17.55
CA GLN A 45 2.66 -37.64 -18.77
C GLN A 45 3.55 -37.28 -19.96
N SER A 46 4.65 -38.03 -20.09
CA SER A 46 5.30 -38.24 -21.38
C SER A 46 4.38 -39.15 -22.21
N ALA A 47 3.26 -38.58 -22.68
CA ALA A 47 2.46 -39.24 -23.69
C ALA A 47 3.27 -39.23 -24.99
N ASN A 48 3.80 -40.40 -25.35
CA ASN A 48 4.24 -40.69 -26.72
C ASN A 48 3.03 -40.51 -27.63
N LEU A 49 2.83 -39.30 -28.15
CA LEU A 49 1.92 -39.05 -29.25
C LEU A 49 2.63 -39.55 -30.52
N SER A 50 2.25 -40.76 -30.94
CA SER A 50 2.53 -41.23 -32.29
C SER A 50 1.96 -40.20 -33.27
N MET A 51 2.87 -39.56 -34.02
CA MET A 51 2.54 -38.56 -35.02
C MET A 51 1.70 -39.20 -36.13
N ILE A 52 0.42 -38.86 -36.18
CA ILE A 52 -0.41 -39.05 -37.37
C ILE A 52 0.19 -38.15 -38.48
N PRO A 53 0.61 -38.71 -39.63
CA PRO A 53 1.15 -37.91 -40.74
C PRO A 53 0.02 -37.05 -41.30
N GLY A 54 0.06 -35.76 -40.97
CA GLY A 54 -0.97 -34.77 -41.30
C GLY A 54 -1.12 -33.69 -40.24
N LEU A 55 -0.92 -34.03 -38.96
CA LEU A 55 -1.06 -33.08 -37.84
C LEU A 55 0.01 -31.97 -37.87
N LYS A 56 1.20 -32.26 -38.42
CA LYS A 56 2.28 -31.27 -38.57
C LYS A 56 1.87 -30.07 -39.42
N TYR A 57 1.15 -30.31 -40.52
CA TYR A 57 0.69 -29.22 -41.40
C TYR A 57 -0.47 -28.44 -40.79
N PHE A 58 -1.31 -29.09 -39.99
CA PHE A 58 -2.39 -28.42 -39.28
C PHE A 58 -1.89 -27.48 -38.18
N ILE A 59 -0.85 -27.90 -37.43
CA ILE A 59 -0.21 -27.05 -36.40
C ILE A 59 0.54 -25.89 -37.06
N LEU A 60 1.25 -26.13 -38.17
CA LEU A 60 1.94 -25.05 -38.88
C LEU A 60 0.96 -24.01 -39.44
N GLY A 61 -0.18 -24.48 -39.99
CA GLY A 61 -1.24 -23.62 -40.50
C GLY A 61 -1.91 -22.78 -39.43
N SER A 62 -2.19 -23.36 -38.25
CA SER A 62 -2.84 -22.62 -37.16
C SER A 62 -1.92 -21.54 -36.55
N VAL A 63 -0.62 -21.80 -36.48
CA VAL A 63 0.37 -20.81 -36.01
C VAL A 63 0.45 -19.63 -36.99
N LEU A 64 0.56 -19.90 -38.30
CA LEU A 64 0.61 -18.84 -39.32
C LEU A 64 -0.68 -18.00 -39.35
N LEU A 65 -1.84 -18.64 -39.21
CA LEU A 65 -3.12 -17.94 -39.13
C LEU A 65 -3.22 -17.05 -37.88
N SER A 66 -2.70 -17.51 -36.73
CA SER A 66 -2.69 -16.73 -35.49
C SER A 66 -1.80 -15.48 -35.57
N ILE A 67 -0.66 -15.59 -36.26
CA ILE A 67 0.25 -14.47 -36.53
C ILE A 67 -0.42 -13.47 -37.48
N PHE A 68 -1.07 -13.96 -38.53
CA PHE A 68 -1.78 -13.11 -39.50
C PHE A 68 -2.94 -12.34 -38.84
N ILE A 69 -3.74 -13.00 -38.00
CA ILE A 69 -4.83 -12.35 -37.24
C ILE A 69 -4.25 -11.31 -36.26
N SER A 70 -3.15 -11.62 -35.58
CA SER A 70 -2.49 -10.66 -34.67
C SER A 70 -1.98 -9.44 -35.44
N LEU A 71 -1.38 -9.63 -36.62
CA LEU A 71 -0.91 -8.54 -37.47
C LEU A 71 -2.05 -7.63 -37.94
N LEU A 72 -3.20 -8.21 -38.33
CA LEU A 72 -4.39 -7.46 -38.71
C LEU A 72 -4.97 -6.64 -37.55
N LEU A 73 -4.92 -7.16 -36.31
CA LEU A 73 -5.33 -6.41 -35.13
C LEU A 73 -4.38 -5.26 -34.82
N PHE A 74 -3.06 -5.42 -35.04
CA PHE A 74 -2.08 -4.34 -34.86
C PHE A 74 -2.24 -3.20 -35.88
N ILE A 75 -2.61 -3.49 -37.14
CA ILE A 75 -2.81 -2.45 -38.16
C ILE A 75 -4.05 -1.59 -37.87
N ARG A 76 -5.05 -2.13 -37.15
CA ARG A 76 -6.28 -1.40 -36.82
C ARG A 76 -6.16 -0.49 -35.60
N MET A 77 -5.18 -0.73 -34.73
CA MET A 77 -4.87 0.15 -33.60
C MET A 77 -3.88 1.22 -34.07
N GLY A 78 -4.40 2.25 -34.75
CA GLY A 78 -3.62 3.47 -34.98
C GLY A 78 -3.09 4.04 -33.66
N PRO A 79 -1.98 4.79 -33.68
CA PRO A 79 -1.40 5.36 -32.47
C PRO A 79 -2.47 6.18 -31.76
N ASP A 80 -2.83 5.77 -30.54
CA ASP A 80 -3.71 6.55 -29.68
C ASP A 80 -3.11 7.96 -29.58
N PRO A 81 -3.87 9.02 -29.92
CA PRO A 81 -3.37 10.38 -29.78
C PRO A 81 -2.94 10.56 -28.32
N GLU A 82 -1.70 11.00 -28.11
CA GLU A 82 -1.14 11.31 -26.80
C GLU A 82 -2.10 12.24 -26.03
N ARG A 83 -2.97 11.66 -25.21
CA ARG A 83 -3.69 12.42 -24.19
C ARG A 83 -2.66 12.79 -23.14
N SER A 84 -2.13 14.00 -23.27
CA SER A 84 -1.47 14.72 -22.20
C SER A 84 -2.45 14.82 -21.02
N ILE A 85 -2.33 13.91 -20.06
CA ILE A 85 -3.01 14.03 -18.77
C ILE A 85 -2.17 15.02 -17.97
N GLU A 86 -2.50 16.29 -18.09
CA GLU A 86 -1.94 17.32 -17.24
C GLU A 86 -2.48 17.11 -15.82
N PRO A 87 -1.63 16.81 -14.82
CA PRO A 87 -2.08 16.56 -13.46
C PRO A 87 -2.66 17.86 -12.87
N LYS A 88 -3.99 17.90 -12.72
CA LYS A 88 -4.69 18.98 -12.03
C LYS A 88 -4.10 19.11 -10.61
N PRO A 89 -3.62 20.29 -10.20
CA PRO A 89 -3.08 20.47 -8.85
C PRO A 89 -4.18 20.19 -7.82
N PRO A 90 -3.89 19.44 -6.74
CA PRO A 90 -4.89 19.10 -5.73
C PRO A 90 -5.33 20.37 -5.01
N SER A 91 -6.63 20.66 -5.09
CA SER A 91 -7.33 21.59 -4.21
C SER A 91 -7.23 21.08 -2.77
N THR A 92 -6.19 21.48 -2.05
CA THR A 92 -5.94 21.04 -0.67
C THR A 92 -6.27 22.19 0.28
N SER A 93 -7.52 22.29 0.73
CA SER A 93 -7.87 23.14 1.87
C SER A 93 -7.72 22.33 3.16
N THR A 94 -6.57 22.43 3.82
CA THR A 94 -6.38 21.90 5.17
C THR A 94 -7.00 22.86 6.18
N GLU A 95 -8.29 22.72 6.45
CA GLU A 95 -8.95 23.49 7.51
C GLU A 95 -8.63 22.85 8.87
N VAL A 96 -7.73 23.49 9.64
CA VAL A 96 -7.47 23.15 11.04
C VAL A 96 -8.68 23.61 11.86
N VAL A 97 -9.64 22.71 12.10
CA VAL A 97 -10.79 23.00 12.96
C VAL A 97 -10.31 23.12 14.40
N LYS A 98 -10.09 24.37 14.83
CA LYS A 98 -9.79 24.72 16.22
C LYS A 98 -11.11 24.84 17.00
N LYS A 99 -11.53 23.72 17.60
CA LYS A 99 -12.30 23.56 18.86
C LYS A 99 -13.50 24.51 19.13
N VAL A 100 -14.72 23.97 19.14
CA VAL A 100 -15.79 24.42 20.06
C VAL A 100 -15.83 23.43 21.21
N ALA A 101 -15.43 23.91 22.38
CA ALA A 101 -15.53 23.22 23.65
C ALA A 101 -16.79 23.70 24.36
N GLU A 102 -17.59 22.77 24.88
CA GLU A 102 -18.32 22.96 26.14
C GLU A 102 -18.86 21.60 26.61
N SER A 103 -18.04 20.88 27.38
CA SER A 103 -18.49 20.26 28.63
C SER A 103 -17.27 19.84 29.44
N SER A 104 -17.30 20.28 30.68
CA SER A 104 -16.24 20.41 31.65
C SER A 104 -15.89 19.09 32.36
N SER A 105 -14.60 18.78 32.42
CA SER A 105 -13.94 18.47 33.70
C SER A 105 -12.44 18.70 33.56
N GLN A 106 -11.88 19.34 34.60
CA GLN A 106 -10.48 19.70 34.72
C GLN A 106 -9.59 18.47 34.56
N THR A 107 -9.00 18.31 33.39
CA THR A 107 -7.89 17.39 33.14
C THR A 107 -6.78 18.26 32.60
N GLU A 108 -5.65 18.28 33.29
CA GLU A 108 -4.34 18.75 32.83
C GLU A 108 -4.28 18.66 31.30
N SER A 109 -4.32 19.81 30.61
CA SER A 109 -4.52 19.84 29.17
C SER A 109 -3.33 19.19 28.48
N MET A 110 -3.42 17.88 28.24
CA MET A 110 -2.39 17.14 27.57
C MET A 110 -2.21 17.80 26.21
N ASN A 111 -1.02 18.36 25.95
CA ASN A 111 -0.66 19.03 24.72
C ASN A 111 -0.53 17.99 23.58
N LEU A 112 -1.65 17.35 23.24
CA LEU A 112 -1.79 16.38 22.16
C LEU A 112 -2.15 17.16 20.90
N GLY A 113 -1.22 17.21 19.96
CA GLY A 113 -1.39 17.87 18.68
C GLY A 113 -1.09 16.90 17.54
N ALA A 114 -1.91 16.90 16.50
CA ALA A 114 -1.64 16.12 15.31
C ALA A 114 -2.15 16.82 14.06
N LYS A 115 -1.49 16.56 12.94
CA LYS A 115 -1.88 17.06 11.62
C LYS A 115 -1.73 15.97 10.56
N PHE A 116 -2.54 16.07 9.52
CA PHE A 116 -2.41 15.26 8.31
C PHE A 116 -2.03 16.17 7.16
N THR A 117 -0.83 15.98 6.59
CA THR A 117 -0.16 16.90 5.67
C THR A 117 0.32 16.19 4.41
N ASN A 118 0.67 16.99 3.39
CA ASN A 118 1.18 16.50 2.10
C ASN A 118 0.29 15.41 1.48
N VAL A 119 -1.01 15.70 1.43
CA VAL A 119 -2.00 14.74 0.94
C VAL A 119 -1.95 14.69 -0.58
N TYR A 120 -1.83 13.48 -1.10
CA TYR A 120 -1.91 13.21 -2.53
C TYR A 120 -3.08 12.28 -2.81
N VAL A 121 -3.90 12.65 -3.80
CA VAL A 121 -5.11 11.94 -4.19
C VAL A 121 -5.02 11.59 -5.67
N VAL A 122 -5.16 10.31 -5.99
CA VAL A 122 -5.13 9.82 -7.37
C VAL A 122 -6.39 9.02 -7.66
N TYR A 123 -7.16 9.44 -8.65
CA TYR A 123 -8.26 8.64 -9.15
C TYR A 123 -7.75 7.58 -10.13
N LYS A 124 -8.08 6.31 -9.86
CA LYS A 124 -7.77 5.17 -10.71
C LYS A 124 -9.03 4.73 -11.45
N GLY A 125 -9.35 5.40 -12.57
CA GLY A 125 -10.59 5.20 -13.32
C GLY A 125 -10.91 3.75 -13.69
N ARG A 126 -9.90 2.95 -14.06
CA ARG A 126 -10.06 1.51 -14.35
C ARG A 126 -10.66 0.72 -13.17
N TYR A 127 -10.39 1.14 -11.95
CA TYR A 127 -10.83 0.49 -10.72
C TYR A 127 -11.93 1.26 -9.99
N LYS A 128 -12.36 2.41 -10.52
CA LYS A 128 -13.33 3.33 -9.89
C LYS A 128 -12.99 3.56 -8.40
N ARG A 129 -11.73 3.87 -8.12
CA ARG A 129 -11.25 4.12 -6.75
C ARG A 129 -10.32 5.31 -6.70
N HIS A 130 -10.31 6.01 -5.58
CA HIS A 130 -9.24 6.94 -5.23
C HIS A 130 -8.21 6.25 -4.36
N GLU A 131 -6.94 6.51 -4.64
CA GLU A 131 -5.81 6.20 -3.78
C GLU A 131 -5.34 7.49 -3.13
N LEU A 132 -5.27 7.48 -1.81
CA LEU A 132 -4.91 8.64 -1.02
C LEU A 132 -3.70 8.31 -0.16
N THR A 133 -2.71 9.18 -0.19
CA THR A 133 -1.50 9.08 0.62
C THR A 133 -1.25 10.41 1.33
N GLY A 134 -0.56 10.37 2.47
CA GLY A 134 -0.17 11.57 3.20
C GLY A 134 0.59 11.24 4.48
N PHE A 135 1.08 12.27 5.17
CA PHE A 135 1.79 12.10 6.44
C PHE A 135 0.90 12.47 7.62
N TYR A 136 0.81 11.57 8.59
CA TYR A 136 0.34 11.91 9.92
C TYR A 136 1.53 12.34 10.76
N GLU A 137 1.46 13.53 11.34
CA GLU A 137 2.52 14.14 12.14
C GLU A 137 2.05 14.37 13.57
N ASN A 138 2.87 13.97 14.54
CA ASN A 138 2.68 14.33 15.94
C ASN A 138 3.29 15.72 16.19
N THR A 139 2.41 16.71 16.36
CA THR A 139 2.80 18.12 16.61
C THR A 139 2.68 18.50 18.09
N GLY A 140 2.28 17.54 18.94
CA GLY A 140 2.19 17.71 20.38
C GLY A 140 3.46 17.27 21.11
N GLU A 141 3.37 17.28 22.43
CA GLU A 141 4.48 16.94 23.34
C GLU A 141 4.39 15.51 23.89
N LYS A 142 3.27 14.81 23.67
CA LYS A 142 3.06 13.44 24.14
C LYS A 142 3.00 12.44 22.98
N PRO A 143 3.47 11.20 23.17
CA PRO A 143 3.31 10.15 22.18
C PRO A 143 1.83 9.87 21.85
N ILE A 144 1.53 9.70 20.57
CA ILE A 144 0.18 9.42 20.07
C ILE A 144 0.02 7.93 19.86
N LYS A 145 -1.07 7.35 20.35
CA LYS A 145 -1.47 5.97 20.12
C LYS A 145 -2.12 5.84 18.74
N LYS A 146 -1.68 4.83 17.99
CA LYS A 146 -2.27 4.35 16.73
C LYS A 146 -2.78 5.50 15.84
N PRO A 147 -1.87 6.27 15.20
CA PRO A 147 -2.24 7.42 14.38
C PRO A 147 -3.38 7.10 13.40
N THR A 148 -4.46 7.88 13.48
CA THR A 148 -5.72 7.61 12.76
C THR A 148 -6.26 8.89 12.13
N VAL A 149 -6.65 8.80 10.85
CA VAL A 149 -7.32 9.89 10.12
C VAL A 149 -8.73 9.43 9.75
N GLN A 150 -9.72 10.26 10.07
CA GLN A 150 -11.08 10.12 9.55
C GLN A 150 -11.18 10.90 8.25
N ILE A 151 -11.70 10.26 7.21
CA ILE A 151 -11.81 10.81 5.86
C ILE A 151 -13.29 10.92 5.54
N LEU A 152 -13.71 12.14 5.23
CA LEU A 152 -15.02 12.44 4.69
C LEU A 152 -14.87 12.62 3.18
N VAL A 153 -15.61 11.82 2.42
CA VAL A 153 -15.70 11.92 0.97
C VAL A 153 -16.93 12.75 0.67
N LEU A 154 -16.75 13.84 -0.06
CA LEU A 154 -17.78 14.83 -0.34
C LEU A 154 -18.12 14.82 -1.83
N ASN A 155 -19.39 15.05 -2.17
CA ASN A 155 -19.80 15.39 -3.53
C ASN A 155 -19.48 16.86 -3.84
N GLN A 156 -19.79 17.30 -5.07
CA GLN A 156 -19.55 18.68 -5.51
C GLN A 156 -20.38 19.71 -4.72
N GLU A 157 -21.53 19.31 -4.17
CA GLU A 157 -22.37 20.14 -3.32
C GLU A 157 -21.88 20.21 -1.85
N GLY A 158 -20.79 19.53 -1.51
CA GLY A 158 -20.22 19.48 -0.15
C GLY A 158 -20.92 18.50 0.80
N GLY A 159 -21.89 17.72 0.31
CA GLY A 159 -22.55 16.66 1.04
C GLY A 159 -21.66 15.44 1.22
N ILE A 160 -21.66 14.85 2.43
CA ILE A 160 -20.89 13.64 2.74
C ILE A 160 -21.53 12.43 2.05
N VAL A 161 -20.81 11.81 1.12
CA VAL A 161 -21.24 10.58 0.44
C VAL A 161 -20.65 9.32 1.05
N GLN A 162 -19.50 9.44 1.73
CA GLN A 162 -18.87 8.31 2.41
C GLN A 162 -17.96 8.78 3.55
N GLU A 163 -17.87 7.96 4.59
CA GLU A 163 -16.93 8.13 5.69
C GLU A 163 -16.04 6.90 5.84
N ARG A 164 -14.75 7.14 6.09
CA ARG A 164 -13.73 6.09 6.30
C ARG A 164 -12.77 6.49 7.41
N LYS A 165 -12.09 5.50 7.97
CA LYS A 165 -10.93 5.69 8.86
C LYS A 165 -9.72 5.00 8.25
N ALA A 166 -8.60 5.72 8.18
CA ALA A 166 -7.30 5.18 7.84
C ALA A 166 -6.42 5.14 9.09
N TYR A 167 -5.71 4.03 9.27
CA TYR A 167 -4.84 3.80 10.42
C TYR A 167 -3.40 3.68 9.93
N SER A 168 -2.46 4.28 10.65
CA SER A 168 -1.05 3.94 10.49
C SER A 168 -0.80 2.52 10.98
N THR A 169 0.20 1.87 10.38
CA THR A 169 0.77 0.62 10.88
C THR A 169 1.57 0.82 12.18
N LYS A 170 2.01 2.05 12.49
CA LYS A 170 2.62 2.38 13.78
C LYS A 170 1.62 2.25 14.93
N LYS A 171 2.03 1.54 15.98
CA LYS A 171 1.28 1.47 17.25
C LYS A 171 1.30 2.78 18.03
N PHE A 172 2.38 3.54 17.92
CA PHE A 172 2.52 4.86 18.52
C PHE A 172 3.42 5.76 17.66
N LEU A 173 3.34 7.06 17.88
CA LEU A 173 4.13 8.08 17.18
C LEU A 173 4.68 9.07 18.19
N LEU A 174 6.01 9.21 18.29
CA LEU A 174 6.64 10.12 19.27
C LEU A 174 6.45 11.59 18.87
N PRO A 175 6.60 12.54 19.80
CA PRO A 175 6.61 13.97 19.49
C PRO A 175 7.57 14.32 18.34
N GLY A 176 7.10 15.10 17.36
CA GLY A 176 7.88 15.50 16.19
C GLY A 176 8.04 14.43 15.11
N GLU A 177 7.60 13.19 15.35
CA GLU A 177 7.63 12.15 14.31
C GLU A 177 6.46 12.29 13.33
N LYS A 178 6.70 11.78 12.11
CA LYS A 178 5.67 11.58 11.10
C LYS A 178 5.66 10.14 10.60
N THR A 179 4.49 9.64 10.19
CA THR A 179 4.32 8.33 9.58
C THR A 179 3.46 8.44 8.32
N PRO A 180 3.79 7.74 7.23
CA PRO A 180 2.94 7.73 6.06
C PRO A 180 1.66 6.93 6.34
N LEU A 181 0.54 7.41 5.80
CA LEU A 181 -0.69 6.64 5.68
C LEU A 181 -1.04 6.52 4.20
N ALA A 182 -1.54 5.35 3.83
CA ALA A 182 -2.13 5.11 2.52
C ALA A 182 -3.47 4.42 2.69
N PHE A 183 -4.45 4.81 1.89
CA PHE A 183 -5.76 4.18 1.89
C PHE A 183 -6.44 4.31 0.53
N SER A 184 -7.48 3.50 0.34
CA SER A 184 -8.25 3.49 -0.90
C SER A 184 -9.73 3.67 -0.62
N VAL A 185 -10.36 4.51 -1.42
CA VAL A 185 -11.80 4.77 -1.40
C VAL A 185 -12.38 4.18 -2.68
N TYR A 186 -13.22 3.15 -2.56
CA TYR A 186 -13.71 2.37 -3.68
C TYR A 186 -15.12 2.80 -4.11
N ASN A 187 -15.48 2.46 -5.35
CA ASN A 187 -16.78 2.74 -5.98
C ASN A 187 -17.09 4.24 -6.05
N THR A 188 -16.06 5.03 -6.37
CA THR A 188 -16.14 6.48 -6.47
C THR A 188 -16.18 6.94 -7.91
N GLN A 189 -16.65 8.17 -8.13
CA GLN A 189 -16.52 8.92 -9.39
C GLN A 189 -15.31 9.86 -9.31
N GLU A 190 -14.87 10.44 -10.42
CA GLU A 190 -13.66 11.27 -10.46
C GLU A 190 -13.79 12.60 -9.70
N ASP A 191 -14.98 13.19 -9.71
CA ASP A 191 -15.21 14.53 -9.16
C ASP A 191 -15.71 14.50 -7.71
N LEU A 192 -14.88 13.98 -6.81
CA LEU A 192 -15.13 14.01 -5.36
C LEU A 192 -14.12 14.91 -4.65
N ASP A 193 -14.55 15.49 -3.54
CA ASP A 193 -13.69 16.23 -2.62
C ASP A 193 -13.45 15.43 -1.34
N PHE A 194 -12.40 15.76 -0.60
CA PHE A 194 -11.95 15.01 0.58
C PHE A 194 -11.62 15.94 1.74
N LYS A 195 -12.30 15.74 2.88
CA LYS A 195 -11.96 16.38 4.15
C LYS A 195 -11.33 15.37 5.11
N PHE A 196 -10.25 15.79 5.76
CA PHE A 196 -9.46 14.95 6.66
C PHE A 196 -9.57 15.50 8.08
N LEU A 197 -9.99 14.63 9.00
CA LEU A 197 -10.14 14.96 10.41
C LEU A 197 -9.20 14.07 11.23
N VAL A 198 -8.51 14.68 12.19
CA VAL A 198 -7.50 14.01 13.01
C VAL A 198 -7.88 14.11 14.48
N TYR A 199 -7.89 12.96 15.16
CA TYR A 199 -8.22 12.84 16.58
C TYR A 199 -7.11 12.06 17.28
N PRO A 200 -6.06 12.73 17.79
CA PRO A 200 -4.95 12.05 18.45
C PRO A 200 -5.40 11.47 19.79
N GLU A 201 -5.05 10.21 20.04
CA GLU A 201 -5.21 9.56 21.35
C GLU A 201 -3.84 9.49 22.04
N PRO A 202 -3.73 9.73 23.36
CA PRO A 202 -2.47 9.56 24.07
C PRO A 202 -2.04 8.09 24.12
N TYR A 203 -0.75 7.84 23.96
CA TYR A 203 -0.13 6.56 24.29
C TYR A 203 0.38 6.61 25.73
N LEU A 204 -0.22 5.80 26.61
CA LEU A 204 0.00 5.88 28.06
C LEU A 204 1.22 5.10 28.56
N ASN A 205 1.73 4.17 27.76
CA ASN A 205 2.90 3.37 28.12
C ASN A 205 4.17 4.09 27.70
N ASN A 206 5.31 3.74 28.31
CA ASN A 206 6.61 4.23 27.85
C ASN A 206 6.94 3.55 26.50
N PRO A 207 6.93 4.29 25.37
CA PRO A 207 7.18 3.70 24.07
C PRO A 207 8.63 3.22 23.98
N PHE A 208 8.84 1.96 23.61
CA PHE A 208 10.16 1.46 23.25
C PHE A 208 10.33 1.44 21.73
N GLN A 209 11.40 2.08 21.24
CA GLN A 209 11.81 2.05 19.84
C GLN A 209 13.20 1.43 19.70
N PRO A 210 13.34 0.22 19.13
CA PRO A 210 14.65 -0.35 18.88
C PRO A 210 15.44 0.47 17.84
N LYS A 211 16.75 0.47 17.97
CA LYS A 211 17.66 1.04 16.98
C LYS A 211 17.84 0.07 15.82
N LEU A 212 17.49 0.55 14.62
CA LEU A 212 17.68 -0.18 13.37
C LEU A 212 18.56 0.62 12.41
N GLU A 213 19.31 -0.10 11.58
CA GLU A 213 20.03 0.48 10.45
C GLU A 213 19.56 -0.18 9.15
N PHE A 214 19.36 0.62 8.10
CA PHE A 214 19.00 0.15 6.77
C PHE A 214 20.16 0.38 5.81
N SER A 215 20.51 -0.62 5.02
CA SER A 215 21.62 -0.58 4.06
C SER A 215 21.27 -1.33 2.77
N ASN A 216 22.19 -1.32 1.79
CA ASN A 216 22.05 -2.03 0.51
C ASN A 216 20.74 -1.72 -0.25
N LEU A 217 20.31 -0.45 -0.19
CA LEU A 217 19.08 0.00 -0.84
C LEU A 217 19.20 -0.07 -2.37
N ARG A 218 18.25 -0.74 -3.01
CA ARG A 218 18.06 -0.69 -4.47
C ARG A 218 16.58 -0.67 -4.86
N ILE A 219 16.28 0.06 -5.93
CA ILE A 219 14.95 0.11 -6.55
C ILE A 219 15.06 -0.48 -7.96
N GLU A 220 14.24 -1.48 -8.26
CA GLU A 220 14.19 -2.13 -9.58
C GLU A 220 12.81 -1.95 -10.22
N LYS A 221 12.75 -1.24 -11.35
CA LYS A 221 11.56 -1.17 -12.19
C LYS A 221 11.31 -2.53 -12.84
N GLN A 222 10.09 -3.03 -12.76
CA GLN A 222 9.73 -4.34 -13.32
C GLN A 222 9.45 -4.22 -14.84
N LYS A 223 10.13 -5.04 -15.66
CA LYS A 223 10.27 -4.89 -17.12
C LYS A 223 8.96 -4.67 -17.90
N TYR A 224 7.84 -5.24 -17.45
CA TYR A 224 6.56 -5.21 -18.16
C TYR A 224 5.41 -4.61 -17.34
N SER A 225 5.72 -3.83 -16.31
CA SER A 225 4.67 -3.23 -15.47
C SER A 225 5.07 -1.87 -14.94
N LYS A 226 4.07 -1.09 -14.51
CA LYS A 226 4.24 0.14 -13.73
C LYS A 226 4.53 -0.18 -12.25
N ASN A 227 5.29 -1.24 -12.01
CA ASN A 227 5.58 -1.74 -10.67
C ASN A 227 7.06 -1.59 -10.38
N TYR A 228 7.37 -1.37 -9.11
CA TYR A 228 8.73 -1.26 -8.59
C TYR A 228 8.92 -2.30 -7.50
N LYS A 229 10.16 -2.77 -7.38
CA LYS A 229 10.58 -3.63 -6.29
C LYS A 229 11.72 -2.94 -5.55
N VAL A 230 11.54 -2.75 -4.26
CA VAL A 230 12.57 -2.24 -3.37
C VAL A 230 13.23 -3.42 -2.70
N TYR A 231 14.55 -3.41 -2.62
CA TYR A 231 15.32 -4.32 -1.77
C TYR A 231 16.20 -3.50 -0.82
N ALA A 232 16.39 -4.03 0.38
CA ALA A 232 17.30 -3.47 1.37
C ALA A 232 17.67 -4.55 2.38
N THR A 233 18.69 -4.25 3.20
CA THR A 233 19.06 -5.01 4.38
C THR A 233 18.65 -4.19 5.61
N VAL A 234 18.03 -4.83 6.61
CA VAL A 234 17.82 -4.23 7.94
C VAL A 234 18.75 -4.90 8.95
N GLN A 235 19.37 -4.09 9.81
CA GLN A 235 20.17 -4.55 10.93
C GLN A 235 19.52 -4.14 12.24
N ASN A 236 19.37 -5.09 13.15
CA ASN A 236 19.06 -4.81 14.55
C ASN A 236 20.33 -4.31 15.24
N LYS A 237 20.32 -3.13 15.86
CA LYS A 237 21.45 -2.61 16.64
C LYS A 237 21.29 -2.86 18.15
N GLU A 238 20.23 -3.52 18.55
CA GLU A 238 20.00 -3.92 19.93
C GLU A 238 20.72 -5.23 20.27
N ASN A 239 20.97 -5.41 21.57
CA ASN A 239 21.57 -6.62 22.14
C ASN A 239 20.55 -7.74 22.46
N PHE A 240 19.30 -7.59 22.00
CA PHE A 240 18.24 -8.58 22.20
C PHE A 240 17.47 -8.86 20.89
N LEU A 241 16.69 -9.95 20.92
CA LEU A 241 15.90 -10.44 19.78
C LEU A 241 14.65 -9.57 19.54
N LEU A 242 14.45 -9.12 18.31
CA LEU A 242 13.20 -8.47 17.90
C LEU A 242 12.24 -9.49 17.26
N GLN A 243 11.22 -9.92 18.00
CA GLN A 243 10.31 -10.98 17.55
C GLN A 243 9.32 -10.55 16.46
N ARG A 244 8.76 -9.33 16.57
CA ARG A 244 7.71 -8.83 15.67
C ARG A 244 8.01 -7.40 15.26
N LEU A 245 8.75 -7.27 14.16
CA LEU A 245 9.06 -5.99 13.55
C LEU A 245 8.19 -5.82 12.30
N GLN A 246 7.47 -4.71 12.20
CA GLN A 246 6.77 -4.31 10.98
C GLN A 246 7.52 -3.15 10.35
N LEU A 247 8.19 -3.39 9.23
CA LEU A 247 8.79 -2.34 8.42
C LEU A 247 7.71 -1.57 7.66
N ILE A 248 7.86 -0.27 7.59
CA ILE A 248 7.03 0.66 6.85
C ILE A 248 7.92 1.28 5.78
N ILE A 249 7.55 1.10 4.52
CA ILE A 249 8.39 1.45 3.38
C ILE A 249 7.55 2.29 2.44
N TRP A 250 8.04 3.44 2.03
CA TRP A 250 7.34 4.25 1.05
C TRP A 250 8.28 4.84 0.01
N LEU A 251 7.69 5.13 -1.14
CA LEU A 251 8.36 5.71 -2.29
C LEU A 251 7.96 7.16 -2.42
N GLU A 252 8.94 8.03 -2.63
CA GLU A 252 8.75 9.46 -2.89
C GLU A 252 9.23 9.82 -4.29
N ASP A 253 8.58 10.82 -4.90
CA ASP A 253 9.11 11.47 -6.09
C ASP A 253 10.03 12.64 -5.74
N LYS A 254 10.52 13.34 -6.77
CA LYS A 254 11.38 14.52 -6.63
C LYS A 254 10.77 15.68 -5.83
N ASP A 255 9.44 15.71 -5.69
CA ASP A 255 8.70 16.75 -4.98
C ASP A 255 8.32 16.29 -3.56
N HIS A 256 8.92 15.18 -3.08
CA HIS A 256 8.64 14.53 -1.80
C HIS A 256 7.17 14.10 -1.62
N ARG A 257 6.44 13.83 -2.72
CA ARG A 257 5.09 13.27 -2.65
C ARG A 257 5.15 11.76 -2.47
N ILE A 258 4.32 11.22 -1.59
CA ILE A 258 4.23 9.78 -1.36
C ILE A 258 3.54 9.12 -2.58
N LEU A 259 4.31 8.38 -3.37
CA LEU A 259 3.81 7.62 -4.52
C LEU A 259 3.09 6.34 -4.09
N SER A 260 3.62 5.65 -3.07
CA SER A 260 3.04 4.41 -2.56
C SER A 260 3.62 4.06 -1.20
N VAL A 261 2.84 3.34 -0.38
CA VAL A 261 3.23 2.87 0.96
C VAL A 261 3.02 1.36 1.02
N GLY A 262 4.00 0.65 1.54
CA GLY A 262 3.98 -0.78 1.77
C GLY A 262 4.43 -1.11 3.19
N SER A 263 4.13 -2.33 3.63
CA SER A 263 4.66 -2.82 4.90
C SER A 263 5.12 -4.25 4.79
N LYS A 264 6.13 -4.61 5.59
CA LYS A 264 6.73 -5.94 5.61
C LYS A 264 6.95 -6.39 7.05
N TYR A 265 6.40 -7.54 7.41
CA TYR A 265 6.72 -8.18 8.69
C TYR A 265 8.05 -8.93 8.62
N ILE A 266 8.88 -8.69 9.63
CA ILE A 266 10.09 -9.45 9.94
C ILE A 266 9.87 -10.13 11.29
N HIS A 267 10.07 -11.45 11.28
CA HIS A 267 9.98 -12.27 12.47
C HIS A 267 11.38 -12.64 12.92
N ASN A 268 11.63 -12.51 14.23
CA ASN A 268 12.86 -12.96 14.88
C ASN A 268 14.15 -12.39 14.27
N LEU A 269 14.30 -11.06 14.28
CA LEU A 269 15.56 -10.42 13.92
C LEU A 269 16.52 -10.48 15.13
N SER A 270 17.51 -11.36 15.07
CA SER A 270 18.46 -11.62 16.15
C SER A 270 19.17 -10.37 16.65
N ALA A 271 19.66 -10.40 17.89
CA ALA A 271 20.54 -9.36 18.44
C ALA A 271 21.73 -9.12 17.50
N PHE A 272 21.98 -7.85 17.14
CA PHE A 272 23.00 -7.45 16.16
C PHE A 272 22.87 -8.07 14.75
N GLY A 273 21.79 -8.81 14.50
CA GLY A 273 21.57 -9.57 13.28
C GLY A 273 21.09 -8.71 12.12
N THR A 274 21.34 -9.20 10.91
CA THR A 274 20.90 -8.58 9.65
C THR A 274 19.91 -9.47 8.91
N MET A 275 18.99 -8.86 8.18
CA MET A 275 18.08 -9.57 7.29
C MET A 275 17.84 -8.78 6.00
N ASP A 276 18.01 -9.45 4.86
CA ASP A 276 17.60 -8.92 3.57
C ASP A 276 16.09 -9.04 3.40
N PHE A 277 15.48 -8.01 2.82
CA PHE A 277 14.07 -8.02 2.49
C PHE A 277 13.82 -7.33 1.15
N TYR A 278 12.62 -7.56 0.62
CA TYR A 278 12.11 -6.80 -0.50
C TYR A 278 10.63 -6.45 -0.29
N GLN A 279 10.20 -5.38 -0.96
CA GLN A 279 8.81 -4.95 -1.01
C GLN A 279 8.43 -4.62 -2.45
N TYR A 280 7.30 -5.15 -2.89
CA TYR A 280 6.70 -4.81 -4.18
C TYR A 280 5.75 -3.64 -4.02
N PHE A 281 5.81 -2.72 -4.98
CA PHE A 281 4.90 -1.61 -5.13
C PHE A 281 4.29 -1.64 -6.53
N SER A 282 2.97 -1.47 -6.58
CA SER A 282 2.21 -1.59 -7.82
C SER A 282 1.57 -0.26 -8.20
N PHE A 283 1.27 -0.09 -9.48
CA PHE A 283 0.51 1.05 -10.01
C PHE A 283 1.17 2.43 -9.83
N ILE A 284 2.50 2.46 -9.87
CA ILE A 284 3.29 3.68 -9.76
C ILE A 284 3.52 4.28 -11.15
N GLU A 285 2.90 5.42 -11.40
CA GLU A 285 2.93 6.10 -12.70
C GLU A 285 4.16 6.99 -12.88
N VAL A 286 4.69 7.54 -11.79
CA VAL A 286 5.85 8.42 -11.76
C VAL A 286 7.08 7.64 -11.28
N LYS A 287 8.25 7.87 -11.88
CA LYS A 287 9.49 7.23 -11.41
C LYS A 287 9.78 7.66 -9.95
N PRO A 288 9.95 6.71 -9.01
CA PRO A 288 10.36 7.05 -7.65
C PRO A 288 11.82 7.54 -7.66
N GLU A 289 12.09 8.58 -6.89
CA GLU A 289 13.45 9.12 -6.70
C GLU A 289 14.03 8.68 -5.37
N GLU A 290 13.19 8.54 -4.33
CA GLU A 290 13.64 8.15 -2.99
C GLU A 290 12.83 6.98 -2.43
N VAL A 291 13.50 6.17 -1.59
CA VAL A 291 12.85 5.23 -0.68
C VAL A 291 13.11 5.69 0.74
N LYS A 292 12.06 5.65 1.55
CA LYS A 292 12.16 5.91 2.98
C LYS A 292 11.67 4.70 3.78
N PHE A 293 12.18 4.62 4.99
CA PHE A 293 11.91 3.53 5.92
C PHE A 293 11.48 4.10 7.26
N ASP A 294 10.52 3.44 7.89
CA ASP A 294 10.13 3.57 9.28
C ASP A 294 9.75 2.17 9.76
N PHE A 295 9.40 2.01 11.03
CA PHE A 295 9.01 0.72 11.57
C PHE A 295 8.05 0.86 12.76
N SER A 296 7.33 -0.23 13.02
CA SER A 296 6.61 -0.44 14.26
C SER A 296 7.13 -1.72 14.89
N TYR A 297 7.55 -1.62 16.14
CA TYR A 297 7.90 -2.79 16.95
C TYR A 297 6.76 -3.14 17.89
N SER A 298 6.57 -4.44 18.11
CA SER A 298 5.76 -4.92 19.21
C SER A 298 6.47 -6.05 19.94
N GLU A 299 6.63 -5.88 21.24
CA GLU A 299 6.91 -6.97 22.17
C GLU A 299 5.83 -8.07 22.07
#